data_AF-A0A4Q6A7X4-F1
#
_entry.id   AF-A0A4Q6A7X4-F1
#
_cell.length_a   1.000
_cell.length_b   1.000
_cell.length_c   1.000
_cell.angle_alpha   90.00
_cell.angle_beta   90.00
_cell.angle_gamma   90.00
#
_symmetry.space_group_name_H-M   'P 1'
#
loop_
_entity.id
_entity.type
_entity.pdbx_description
1 polymer ?
#
loop_
_entity_poly.entity_id
_entity_poly.type
_entity_poly.pdbx_seq_one_letter_code
_entity_poly.pdbx_strand_id
1 'polypeptide(L)'
;SLPATGQSNKFKRLYSNSSGGEWAISALNFDDSTFLLNGFCITDSARGLWMMKIGSDGTLLDSRVFAKPLTIFLGASAGSLVRVGDHYYVGAGDQYPNPNIPNEYYGMPYIVKLESNGLDTVWTKRLINDTNKYYLPASFKVTGDHHLLLAGAVCKPYVTPGIFDYFLIKADTNGNVLWEKKYGVNNLDERCNNVEVDYDSTILLTGMKYSSGKYRPWIIRVDKNGNNPQYKQYTIPSMQHAGVDVKKRAGGGYYMTGFTDSLLQAGDDPETMYLGRLDSNLNIVWRTFVNSPYLTQIWDFFERENGSVVFCGDRKDSVTGKPYGYIAKADSNGNLLWWQTYHEYPQRVNYLSCVRPTADGGIIACGSAFDTLTGQNQNAWVIKTDSMGCALTQCVTSVADAHPFAEKVMIYPNPAKDRFRLSCGTGTLITVYTLSGSRVYQQVINTGNEEISTEGWVRGIYLVRLQMKGGGFITERLLVE
;
A
#
# COMPACT_ATOMS: atom_id res chain seq x y z
N SER A 1 19.67 25.00 -13.56
CA SER A 1 19.42 24.08 -14.70
C SER A 1 20.03 22.73 -14.36
N LEU A 2 19.21 21.77 -13.93
CA LEU A 2 19.66 20.36 -13.85
C LEU A 2 19.60 19.77 -15.26
N PRO A 3 20.59 18.96 -15.67
CA PRO A 3 20.62 18.40 -17.02
C PRO A 3 19.46 17.42 -17.21
N ALA A 4 18.70 17.61 -18.29
CA ALA A 4 17.74 16.65 -18.82
C ALA A 4 18.49 15.47 -19.48
N THR A 5 19.33 14.77 -18.72
CA THR A 5 20.08 13.60 -19.20
C THR A 5 19.45 12.34 -18.61
N GLY A 6 18.69 11.62 -19.44
CA GLY A 6 18.73 10.16 -19.44
C GLY A 6 17.62 9.36 -18.77
N GLN A 7 16.39 9.86 -18.60
CA GLN A 7 15.27 8.97 -18.32
C GLN A 7 14.85 8.26 -19.62
N SER A 8 15.51 7.13 -19.90
CA SER A 8 15.27 6.33 -21.10
C SER A 8 14.20 5.25 -20.86
N ASN A 9 13.52 4.89 -21.95
CA ASN A 9 12.57 3.78 -22.08
C ASN A 9 11.46 3.70 -21.01
N LYS A 10 10.53 4.67 -21.06
CA LYS A 10 9.23 4.54 -20.39
C LYS A 10 8.37 3.49 -21.08
N PHE A 11 7.61 2.71 -20.33
CA PHE A 11 6.73 1.70 -20.92
C PHE A 11 5.55 1.36 -20.01
N LYS A 12 4.53 0.76 -20.62
CA LYS A 12 3.45 0.02 -19.97
C LYS A 12 3.30 -1.29 -20.74
N ARG A 13 3.46 -2.43 -20.06
CA ARG A 13 3.45 -3.75 -20.72
C ARG A 13 2.71 -4.78 -19.88
N LEU A 14 2.00 -5.65 -20.58
CA LEU A 14 1.43 -6.87 -20.04
C LEU A 14 2.39 -8.04 -20.29
N TYR A 15 2.46 -8.94 -19.33
CA TYR A 15 3.18 -10.20 -19.43
C TYR A 15 2.22 -11.33 -19.11
N SER A 16 2.30 -12.39 -19.91
CA SER A 16 1.52 -13.61 -19.72
C SER A 16 2.40 -14.83 -19.97
N ASN A 17 2.14 -15.89 -19.23
CA ASN A 17 2.85 -17.16 -19.31
C ASN A 17 1.90 -18.37 -19.28
N SER A 18 0.58 -18.15 -19.26
CA SER A 18 -0.44 -19.16 -19.09
C SER A 18 -1.82 -18.69 -19.54
N SER A 19 -2.73 -19.65 -19.69
CA SER A 19 -4.17 -19.44 -19.94
C SER A 19 -4.99 -19.20 -18.67
N GLY A 20 -4.44 -19.38 -17.46
CA GLY A 20 -5.22 -19.38 -16.21
C GLY A 20 -5.21 -18.06 -15.43
N GLY A 21 -4.35 -17.11 -15.81
CA GLY A 21 -4.24 -15.78 -15.21
C GLY A 21 -2.93 -15.55 -14.43
N GLU A 22 -2.44 -14.30 -14.45
CA GLU A 22 -1.19 -13.89 -13.82
C GLU A 22 -1.26 -12.54 -13.07
N TRP A 23 -0.35 -12.40 -12.10
CA TRP A 23 -0.19 -11.21 -11.28
C TRP A 23 1.29 -10.89 -11.10
N ALA A 24 1.68 -9.61 -11.20
CA ALA A 24 2.96 -9.15 -10.65
C ALA A 24 2.73 -8.54 -9.26
N ILE A 25 3.58 -8.88 -8.30
CA ILE A 25 3.38 -8.54 -6.88
C ILE A 25 4.51 -7.69 -6.32
N SER A 26 5.76 -7.97 -6.71
CA SER A 26 6.90 -7.14 -6.32
C SER A 26 7.87 -6.97 -7.48
N ALA A 27 8.54 -5.82 -7.48
CA ALA A 27 9.67 -5.52 -8.35
C ALA A 27 10.88 -5.10 -7.52
N LEU A 28 12.08 -5.34 -8.06
CA LEU A 28 13.36 -4.87 -7.54
C LEU A 28 14.27 -4.47 -8.70
N ASN A 29 15.15 -3.49 -8.49
CA ASN A 29 16.25 -3.21 -9.43
C ASN A 29 17.26 -4.36 -9.31
N PHE A 30 17.41 -5.17 -10.36
CA PHE A 30 18.41 -6.23 -10.37
C PHE A 30 19.81 -5.62 -10.59
N ASP A 31 19.89 -4.70 -11.55
CA ASP A 31 21.01 -3.80 -11.84
C ASP A 31 20.44 -2.48 -12.43
N ASP A 32 21.30 -1.59 -12.93
CA ASP A 32 20.88 -0.29 -13.47
C ASP A 32 20.01 -0.39 -14.74
N SER A 33 20.04 -1.54 -15.40
CA SER A 33 19.44 -1.78 -16.72
C SER A 33 18.35 -2.85 -16.72
N THR A 34 18.19 -3.62 -15.63
CA THR A 34 17.22 -4.71 -15.55
C THR A 34 16.48 -4.74 -14.21
N PHE A 35 15.26 -5.26 -14.25
CA PHE A 35 14.42 -5.47 -13.09
C PHE A 35 14.14 -6.95 -12.90
N LEU A 36 14.09 -7.36 -11.64
CA LEU A 36 13.59 -8.69 -11.26
C LEU A 36 12.22 -8.51 -10.60
N LEU A 37 11.25 -9.29 -11.05
CA LEU A 37 9.88 -9.26 -10.56
C LEU A 37 9.47 -10.65 -10.09
N ASN A 38 8.64 -10.68 -9.05
CA ASN A 38 7.91 -11.88 -8.67
C ASN A 38 6.40 -11.67 -8.80
N GLY A 39 5.71 -12.78 -8.92
CA GLY A 39 4.29 -12.80 -9.18
C GLY A 39 3.70 -14.18 -9.03
N PHE A 40 2.47 -14.30 -9.52
CA PHE A 40 1.72 -15.54 -9.52
C PHE A 40 1.30 -15.90 -10.93
N CYS A 41 1.31 -17.20 -11.23
CA CYS A 41 0.84 -17.75 -12.51
C CYS A 41 -0.04 -18.97 -12.23
N ILE A 42 -1.21 -19.01 -12.87
CA ILE A 42 -2.15 -20.13 -12.84
C ILE A 42 -2.03 -20.89 -14.17
N THR A 43 -1.64 -22.17 -14.11
CA THR A 43 -1.65 -23.07 -15.26
C THR A 43 -2.83 -24.04 -15.17
N ASP A 44 -3.07 -24.82 -16.23
CA ASP A 44 -4.16 -25.80 -16.28
C ASP A 44 -4.08 -26.87 -15.18
N SER A 45 -2.88 -27.12 -14.64
CA SER A 45 -2.62 -28.21 -13.68
C SER A 45 -1.95 -27.76 -12.38
N ALA A 46 -1.58 -26.48 -12.25
CA ALA A 46 -0.84 -25.99 -11.10
C ALA A 46 -0.96 -24.48 -10.91
N ARG A 47 -0.49 -24.04 -9.75
CA ARG A 47 -0.40 -22.64 -9.33
C ARG A 47 1.02 -22.44 -8.81
N GLY A 48 1.63 -21.28 -9.04
CA GLY A 48 3.05 -21.13 -8.70
C GLY A 48 3.59 -19.72 -8.66
N LEU A 49 4.77 -19.61 -8.06
CA LEU A 49 5.59 -18.41 -8.09
C LEU A 49 6.10 -18.21 -9.52
N TRP A 50 5.86 -17.03 -10.09
CA TRP A 50 6.42 -16.63 -11.37
C TRP A 50 7.48 -15.57 -11.17
N MET A 51 8.70 -15.86 -11.60
CA MET A 51 9.81 -14.91 -11.63
C MET A 51 10.02 -14.40 -13.05
N MET A 52 10.20 -13.09 -13.19
CA MET A 52 10.50 -12.45 -14.47
C MET A 52 11.71 -11.55 -14.33
N LYS A 53 12.60 -11.59 -15.32
CA LYS A 53 13.64 -10.59 -15.52
C LYS A 53 13.32 -9.78 -16.77
N ILE A 54 13.20 -8.48 -16.61
CA ILE A 54 12.87 -7.57 -17.72
C ILE A 54 13.97 -6.51 -17.87
N GLY A 55 14.18 -6.05 -19.10
CA GLY A 55 15.04 -4.91 -19.41
C GLY A 55 14.41 -3.58 -18.98
N SER A 56 15.22 -2.53 -18.96
CA SER A 56 14.78 -1.16 -18.64
C SER A 56 13.74 -0.61 -19.61
N ASP A 57 13.61 -1.24 -20.79
CA ASP A 57 12.61 -0.97 -21.82
C ASP A 57 11.34 -1.82 -21.73
N GLY A 58 11.27 -2.70 -20.74
CA GLY A 58 10.18 -3.64 -20.52
C GLY A 58 10.28 -4.89 -21.39
N THR A 59 11.36 -5.11 -22.12
CA THR A 59 11.54 -6.38 -22.85
C THR A 59 11.73 -7.53 -21.86
N LEU A 60 10.94 -8.60 -22.01
CA LEU A 60 11.10 -9.80 -21.20
C LEU A 60 12.41 -10.49 -21.62
N LEU A 61 13.37 -10.56 -20.70
CA LEU A 61 14.68 -11.16 -20.97
C LEU A 61 14.66 -12.65 -20.64
N ASP A 62 14.05 -13.01 -19.51
CA ASP A 62 13.87 -14.40 -19.11
C ASP A 62 12.75 -14.51 -18.05
N SER A 63 12.16 -15.70 -17.90
CA SER A 63 11.20 -15.98 -16.84
C SER A 63 11.16 -17.46 -16.44
N ARG A 64 10.76 -17.72 -15.20
CA ARG A 64 10.64 -19.08 -14.64
C ARG A 64 9.38 -19.20 -13.79
N VAL A 65 8.62 -20.26 -13.98
CA VAL A 65 7.48 -20.60 -13.14
C VAL A 65 7.85 -21.78 -12.24
N PHE A 66 7.74 -21.56 -10.94
CA PHE A 66 7.89 -22.58 -9.91
C PHE A 66 6.49 -22.99 -9.43
N ALA A 67 5.88 -23.91 -10.17
CA ALA A 67 4.55 -24.41 -9.87
C ALA A 67 4.59 -25.86 -9.39
N LYS A 68 3.73 -26.19 -8.41
CA LYS A 68 3.37 -27.58 -8.08
C LYS A 68 1.84 -27.69 -8.05
N PRO A 69 1.26 -28.89 -8.23
CA PRO A 69 -0.19 -29.08 -8.28
C PRO A 69 -0.96 -28.53 -7.07
N LEU A 70 -0.29 -28.40 -5.92
CA LEU A 70 -0.85 -27.93 -4.65
C LEU A 70 -0.14 -26.68 -4.10
N THR A 71 0.58 -25.91 -4.93
CA THR A 71 1.24 -24.69 -4.42
C THR A 71 0.26 -23.51 -4.45
N ILE A 72 -0.03 -22.95 -3.28
CA ILE A 72 -0.37 -21.52 -3.21
C ILE A 72 0.94 -20.73 -3.22
N PHE A 73 0.88 -19.56 -3.83
CA PHE A 73 1.63 -18.41 -3.37
C PHE A 73 0.56 -17.35 -3.14
N LEU A 74 0.25 -16.98 -1.90
CA LEU A 74 -0.63 -15.85 -1.62
C LEU A 74 -0.25 -15.20 -0.28
N GLY A 75 0.44 -14.08 -0.41
CA GLY A 75 0.50 -13.00 0.55
C GLY A 75 0.70 -11.73 -0.27
N ALA A 76 -0.34 -10.91 -0.37
CA ALA A 76 -0.46 -9.76 -1.28
C ALA A 76 0.46 -8.56 -0.94
N SER A 77 1.58 -8.79 -0.26
CA SER A 77 2.51 -7.72 0.09
C SER A 77 3.56 -7.52 -0.99
N ALA A 78 3.58 -6.29 -1.49
CA ALA A 78 4.74 -5.77 -2.18
C ALA A 78 6.00 -5.89 -1.32
N GLY A 79 7.14 -6.17 -1.94
CA GLY A 79 8.43 -6.30 -1.24
C GLY A 79 8.70 -7.67 -0.63
N SER A 80 7.97 -8.71 -1.06
CA SER A 80 8.25 -10.11 -0.70
C SER A 80 9.51 -10.70 -1.36
N LEU A 81 10.16 -9.95 -2.28
CA LEU A 81 11.40 -10.30 -2.94
C LEU A 81 12.55 -9.46 -2.38
N VAL A 82 13.50 -10.11 -1.71
CA VAL A 82 14.65 -9.46 -1.04
C VAL A 82 15.96 -10.07 -1.50
N ARG A 83 17.06 -9.29 -1.43
CA ARG A 83 18.42 -9.75 -1.74
C ARG A 83 19.23 -9.88 -0.44
N VAL A 84 19.96 -10.99 -0.30
CA VAL A 84 20.92 -11.22 0.79
C VAL A 84 22.20 -11.79 0.19
N GLY A 85 23.28 -11.01 0.24
CA GLY A 85 24.50 -11.32 -0.52
C GLY A 85 24.22 -11.42 -2.02
N ASP A 86 24.63 -12.52 -2.62
CA ASP A 86 24.41 -12.81 -4.05
C ASP A 86 23.15 -13.64 -4.31
N HIS A 87 22.28 -13.84 -3.33
CA HIS A 87 21.06 -14.61 -3.50
C HIS A 87 19.82 -13.76 -3.30
N TYR A 88 18.73 -14.20 -3.94
CA TYR A 88 17.41 -13.61 -3.77
C TYR A 88 16.51 -14.57 -2.99
N TYR A 89 15.60 -14.01 -2.22
CA TYR A 89 14.71 -14.76 -1.36
C TYR A 89 13.28 -14.27 -1.52
N VAL A 90 12.36 -15.23 -1.54
CA VAL A 90 10.93 -14.97 -1.57
C VAL A 90 10.27 -15.70 -0.40
N GLY A 91 9.55 -14.96 0.45
CA GLY A 91 8.68 -15.52 1.48
C GLY A 91 7.28 -15.73 0.94
N ALA A 92 6.67 -16.87 1.30
CA ALA A 92 5.42 -17.34 0.72
C ALA A 92 4.71 -18.34 1.63
N GLY A 93 3.59 -18.91 1.19
CA GLY A 93 3.00 -20.09 1.82
C GLY A 93 2.35 -21.04 0.83
N ASP A 94 2.43 -22.36 1.03
CA ASP A 94 1.98 -23.40 0.09
C ASP A 94 0.69 -24.08 0.57
N GLN A 95 -0.04 -24.72 -0.34
CA GLN A 95 -1.30 -25.37 0.01
C GLN A 95 -1.08 -26.84 0.40
N TYR A 96 -1.83 -27.27 1.40
CA TYR A 96 -2.03 -28.69 1.66
C TYR A 96 -3.52 -28.99 1.80
N PRO A 97 -4.01 -30.11 1.25
CA PRO A 97 -5.41 -30.50 1.36
C PRO A 97 -5.80 -30.65 2.82
N ASN A 98 -6.99 -30.16 3.17
CA ASN A 98 -7.63 -30.48 4.42
C ASN A 98 -7.99 -31.98 4.42
N PRO A 99 -7.43 -32.81 5.31
CA PRO A 99 -7.71 -34.24 5.32
C PRO A 99 -9.17 -34.57 5.69
N ASN A 100 -9.89 -33.62 6.30
CA ASN A 100 -11.22 -33.84 6.85
C ASN A 100 -12.34 -33.16 6.05
N ILE A 101 -12.02 -32.16 5.21
CA ILE A 101 -13.03 -31.45 4.40
C ILE A 101 -12.57 -31.47 2.94
N PRO A 102 -13.27 -32.21 2.07
CA PRO A 102 -12.96 -32.25 0.64
C PRO A 102 -12.95 -30.84 0.03
N ASN A 103 -11.96 -30.57 -0.81
CA ASN A 103 -11.76 -29.29 -1.52
C ASN A 103 -11.40 -28.08 -0.65
N GLU A 104 -11.18 -28.25 0.66
CA GLU A 104 -10.52 -27.23 1.47
C GLU A 104 -9.01 -27.41 1.46
N TYR A 105 -8.29 -26.29 1.50
CA TYR A 105 -6.84 -26.26 1.50
C TYR A 105 -6.33 -25.25 2.51
N TYR A 106 -5.21 -25.59 3.14
CA TYR A 106 -4.58 -24.80 4.18
C TYR A 106 -3.20 -24.30 3.75
N GLY A 107 -2.74 -23.17 4.28
CA GLY A 107 -1.43 -22.57 3.99
C GLY A 107 -0.36 -22.98 5.00
N MET A 108 0.86 -23.34 4.54
CA MET A 108 2.05 -23.44 5.38
C MET A 108 3.12 -22.44 4.95
N PRO A 109 3.89 -21.83 5.87
CA PRO A 109 4.91 -20.85 5.50
C PRO A 109 6.11 -21.52 4.82
N TYR A 110 6.55 -21.00 3.68
CA TYR A 110 7.77 -21.43 2.99
C TYR A 110 8.62 -20.25 2.52
N ILE A 111 9.88 -20.56 2.24
CA ILE A 111 10.83 -19.66 1.60
C ILE A 111 11.39 -20.32 0.35
N VAL A 112 11.57 -19.53 -0.71
CA VAL A 112 12.40 -19.88 -1.87
C VAL A 112 13.69 -19.09 -1.79
N LYS A 113 14.82 -19.80 -1.87
CA LYS A 113 16.11 -19.19 -2.18
C LYS A 113 16.40 -19.36 -3.66
N LEU A 114 16.75 -18.27 -4.30
CA LEU A 114 17.07 -18.18 -5.71
C LEU A 114 18.57 -17.97 -5.92
N GLU A 115 19.05 -18.39 -7.09
CA GLU A 115 20.41 -18.16 -7.55
C GLU A 115 20.68 -16.66 -7.74
N SER A 116 21.94 -16.30 -8.01
CA SER A 116 22.34 -14.90 -8.22
C SER A 116 21.74 -14.24 -9.46
N ASN A 117 21.22 -15.04 -10.39
CA ASN A 117 20.41 -14.53 -11.51
C ASN A 117 18.98 -14.16 -11.09
N GLY A 118 18.53 -14.58 -9.90
CA GLY A 118 17.18 -14.38 -9.39
C GLY A 118 16.09 -15.18 -10.08
N LEU A 119 16.45 -16.13 -10.94
CA LEU A 119 15.53 -16.86 -11.80
C LEU A 119 15.50 -18.37 -11.57
N ASP A 120 16.56 -18.97 -11.04
CA ASP A 120 16.59 -20.40 -10.72
C ASP A 120 16.56 -20.64 -9.21
N THR A 121 15.97 -21.76 -8.79
CA THR A 121 15.84 -22.11 -7.36
C THR A 121 17.09 -22.84 -6.88
N VAL A 122 17.71 -22.34 -5.80
CA VAL A 122 18.70 -23.10 -5.01
C VAL A 122 17.96 -24.11 -4.13
N TRP A 123 16.95 -23.64 -3.40
CA TRP A 123 16.07 -24.50 -2.59
C TRP A 123 14.72 -23.86 -2.33
N THR A 124 13.73 -24.71 -2.06
CA THR A 124 12.44 -24.33 -1.47
C THR A 124 12.26 -25.09 -0.17
N LYS A 125 11.98 -24.40 0.94
CA LYS A 125 11.81 -25.01 2.26
C LYS A 125 10.55 -24.51 2.93
N ARG A 126 9.71 -25.44 3.40
CA ARG A 126 8.69 -25.15 4.42
C ARG A 126 9.41 -24.86 5.73
N LEU A 127 9.02 -23.76 6.38
CA LEU A 127 9.59 -23.38 7.67
C LEU A 127 8.92 -24.16 8.81
N ILE A 128 7.63 -24.43 8.68
CA ILE A 128 6.82 -25.13 9.67
C ILE A 128 5.98 -26.18 8.94
N ASN A 129 5.84 -27.36 9.56
CA ASN A 129 5.00 -28.44 9.06
C ASN A 129 3.97 -28.86 10.14
N ASP A 130 3.10 -27.93 10.51
CA ASP A 130 2.04 -28.14 11.50
C ASP A 130 0.68 -28.15 10.79
N THR A 131 0.17 -29.35 10.48
CA THR A 131 -1.11 -29.53 9.78
C THR A 131 -2.33 -29.16 10.63
N ASN A 132 -2.14 -28.94 11.95
CA ASN A 132 -3.19 -28.51 12.87
C ASN A 132 -3.30 -26.98 12.96
N LYS A 133 -2.62 -26.24 12.08
CA LYS A 133 -2.70 -24.78 12.00
C LYS A 133 -2.73 -24.33 10.55
N TYR A 134 -3.49 -23.27 10.30
CA TYR A 134 -3.54 -22.58 9.03
C TYR A 134 -2.70 -21.31 9.10
N TYR A 135 -1.63 -21.22 8.31
CA TYR A 135 -0.80 -20.02 8.22
C TYR A 135 -1.13 -19.23 6.96
N LEU A 136 -1.22 -17.91 7.13
CA LEU A 136 -1.40 -16.89 6.10
C LEU A 136 -0.19 -15.96 6.11
N PRO A 137 0.90 -16.31 5.42
CA PRO A 137 2.05 -15.42 5.29
C PRO A 137 1.63 -14.13 4.59
N ALA A 138 2.01 -13.01 5.19
CA ALA A 138 1.58 -11.69 4.75
C ALA A 138 2.74 -10.76 4.43
N SER A 139 3.94 -10.92 4.99
CA SER A 139 5.10 -10.07 4.66
C SER A 139 6.43 -10.73 4.97
N PHE A 140 7.45 -10.34 4.21
CA PHE A 140 8.80 -10.90 4.27
C PHE A 140 9.85 -9.78 4.28
N LYS A 141 10.81 -9.88 5.21
CA LYS A 141 11.91 -8.92 5.38
C LYS A 141 13.22 -9.63 5.70
N VAL A 142 14.31 -8.89 5.56
CA VAL A 142 15.63 -9.27 6.07
C VAL A 142 16.01 -8.35 7.23
N THR A 143 16.59 -8.92 8.28
CA THR A 143 17.19 -8.15 9.38
C THR A 143 18.58 -7.64 9.01
N GLY A 144 19.11 -6.68 9.79
CA GLY A 144 20.47 -6.17 9.59
C GLY A 144 21.58 -7.23 9.74
N ASP A 145 21.31 -8.31 10.48
CA ASP A 145 22.19 -9.48 10.64
C ASP A 145 21.90 -10.58 9.59
N HIS A 146 21.27 -10.24 8.46
CA HIS A 146 21.01 -11.11 7.31
C HIS A 146 20.09 -12.32 7.54
N HIS A 147 19.32 -12.33 8.64
CA HIS A 147 18.28 -13.35 8.84
C HIS A 147 16.98 -13.00 8.12
N LEU A 148 16.24 -14.03 7.78
CA LEU A 148 14.97 -13.95 7.08
C LEU A 148 13.84 -13.86 8.11
N LEU A 149 12.92 -12.90 7.94
CA LEU A 149 11.72 -12.74 8.75
C LEU A 149 10.48 -12.92 7.89
N LEU A 150 9.63 -13.86 8.28
CA LEU A 150 8.33 -14.10 7.66
C LEU A 150 7.23 -13.89 8.72
N ALA A 151 6.27 -13.03 8.40
CA ALA A 151 5.17 -12.72 9.29
C ALA A 151 3.82 -12.89 8.59
N GLY A 152 2.77 -13.04 9.39
CA GLY A 152 1.42 -13.21 8.88
C GLY A 152 0.41 -13.57 9.96
N ALA A 153 -0.74 -14.09 9.55
CA ALA A 153 -1.78 -14.54 10.47
C ALA A 153 -1.79 -16.08 10.58
N VAL A 154 -2.14 -16.62 11.73
CA VAL A 154 -2.28 -18.07 11.95
C VAL A 154 -3.56 -18.37 12.72
N CYS A 155 -4.31 -19.39 12.32
CA CYS A 155 -5.47 -19.87 13.06
C CYS A 155 -5.48 -21.39 13.18
N LYS A 156 -6.40 -21.92 13.99
CA LYS A 156 -6.65 -23.37 14.06
C LYS A 156 -7.70 -23.76 13.00
N PRO A 157 -7.51 -24.88 12.28
CA PRO A 157 -8.38 -25.33 11.19
C PRO A 157 -9.79 -25.73 11.63
N TYR A 158 -10.03 -25.92 12.94
CA TYR A 158 -11.28 -26.47 13.49
C TYR A 158 -11.94 -25.59 14.55
N VAL A 159 -11.44 -24.37 14.75
CA VAL A 159 -12.05 -23.39 15.66
C VAL A 159 -12.75 -22.35 14.79
N THR A 160 -13.84 -21.78 15.30
CA THR A 160 -14.68 -20.77 14.66
C THR A 160 -13.90 -19.93 13.63
N PRO A 161 -14.25 -20.00 12.34
CA PRO A 161 -13.63 -19.17 11.31
C PRO A 161 -13.56 -17.71 11.77
N GLY A 162 -12.36 -17.10 11.71
CA GLY A 162 -12.17 -15.71 12.16
C GLY A 162 -11.50 -15.54 13.53
N ILE A 163 -10.73 -16.50 14.03
CA ILE A 163 -9.84 -16.27 15.19
C ILE A 163 -8.40 -16.48 14.72
N PHE A 164 -7.70 -15.38 14.50
CA PHE A 164 -6.33 -15.37 13.99
C PHE A 164 -5.40 -14.74 15.02
N ASP A 165 -4.22 -15.31 15.17
CA ASP A 165 -3.10 -14.70 15.88
C ASP A 165 -2.07 -14.20 14.85
N TYR A 166 -1.28 -13.21 15.21
CA TYR A 166 -0.08 -12.85 14.46
C TYR A 166 0.95 -13.97 14.64
N PHE A 167 1.69 -14.32 13.59
CA PHE A 167 2.91 -15.12 13.71
C PHE A 167 4.12 -14.34 13.19
N LEU A 168 5.29 -14.70 13.71
CA LEU A 168 6.60 -14.24 13.24
C LEU A 168 7.59 -15.40 13.29
N ILE A 169 8.24 -15.68 12.17
CA ILE A 169 9.28 -16.70 12.04
C ILE A 169 10.58 -16.01 11.67
N LYS A 170 11.65 -16.30 12.42
CA LYS A 170 13.03 -15.94 12.04
C LYS A 170 13.76 -17.19 11.58
N ALA A 171 14.38 -17.12 10.42
CA ALA A 171 15.19 -18.19 9.84
C ALA A 171 16.55 -17.67 9.36
N ASP A 172 17.53 -18.56 9.25
CA ASP A 172 18.79 -18.25 8.59
C ASP A 172 18.68 -18.25 7.05
N THR A 173 19.75 -17.84 6.37
CA THR A 173 19.83 -17.82 4.90
C THR A 173 19.88 -19.20 4.24
N ASN A 174 19.96 -20.27 5.05
CA ASN A 174 19.83 -21.66 4.64
C ASN A 174 18.40 -22.19 4.86
N GLY A 175 17.48 -21.37 5.38
CA GLY A 175 16.09 -21.73 5.65
C GLY A 175 15.90 -22.56 6.92
N ASN A 176 16.88 -22.59 7.82
CA ASN A 176 16.70 -23.21 9.13
C ASN A 176 15.98 -22.23 10.07
N VAL A 177 14.89 -22.68 10.70
CA VAL A 177 14.15 -21.86 11.65
C VAL A 177 14.97 -21.68 12.93
N LEU A 178 15.22 -20.43 13.29
CA LEU A 178 15.87 -20.06 14.53
C LEU A 178 14.86 -19.96 15.67
N TRP A 179 13.70 -19.38 15.38
CA TRP A 179 12.56 -19.34 16.29
C TRP A 179 11.26 -19.00 15.56
N GLU A 180 10.15 -19.36 16.20
CA GLU A 180 8.79 -18.96 15.86
C GLU A 180 8.15 -18.30 17.08
N LYS A 181 7.39 -17.24 16.86
CA LYS A 181 6.57 -16.56 17.88
C LYS A 181 5.15 -16.37 17.35
N LYS A 182 4.20 -16.38 18.27
CA LYS A 182 2.79 -16.05 18.01
C LYS A 182 2.36 -14.96 18.97
N TYR A 183 1.53 -14.04 18.50
CA TYR A 183 1.01 -12.94 19.30
C TYR A 183 -0.48 -12.83 19.05
N GLY A 184 -1.25 -12.98 20.13
CA GLY A 184 -2.69 -13.02 20.12
C GLY A 184 -3.23 -12.58 21.46
N VAL A 185 -4.29 -11.77 21.50
CA VAL A 185 -4.98 -11.41 22.74
C VAL A 185 -6.35 -12.05 22.79
N ASN A 186 -6.59 -12.91 23.79
CA ASN A 186 -7.93 -13.37 24.20
C ASN A 186 -8.83 -13.92 23.06
N ASN A 187 -8.28 -14.73 22.15
CA ASN A 187 -9.04 -15.35 21.04
C ASN A 187 -9.78 -14.34 20.14
N LEU A 188 -9.19 -13.17 19.91
CA LEU A 188 -9.70 -12.18 18.96
C LEU A 188 -9.18 -12.43 17.55
N ASP A 189 -9.87 -11.91 16.53
CA ASP A 189 -9.36 -11.94 15.15
C ASP A 189 -8.25 -10.88 14.99
N GLU A 190 -7.00 -11.30 15.04
CA GLU A 190 -5.83 -10.44 14.88
C GLU A 190 -5.06 -10.85 13.62
N ARG A 191 -5.05 -9.97 12.61
CA ARG A 191 -4.41 -10.25 11.30
C ARG A 191 -3.22 -9.35 11.06
N CYS A 192 -2.04 -9.97 10.95
CA CYS A 192 -0.80 -9.30 10.56
C CYS A 192 -0.78 -9.10 9.05
N ASN A 193 -0.55 -7.87 8.60
CA ASN A 193 -0.40 -7.52 7.19
C ASN A 193 1.06 -7.27 6.82
N ASN A 194 1.86 -6.71 7.74
CA ASN A 194 3.26 -6.39 7.45
C ASN A 194 4.20 -6.62 8.64
N VAL A 195 5.48 -6.83 8.31
CA VAL A 195 6.61 -6.82 9.25
C VAL A 195 7.64 -5.81 8.79
N GLU A 196 8.20 -5.04 9.74
CA GLU A 196 9.24 -4.06 9.49
C GLU A 196 10.35 -4.16 10.56
N VAL A 197 11.60 -3.92 10.17
CA VAL A 197 12.76 -4.02 11.07
C VAL A 197 13.42 -2.65 11.20
N ASP A 198 13.38 -2.10 12.40
CA ASP A 198 13.94 -0.79 12.72
C ASP A 198 15.48 -0.83 12.82
N TYR A 199 16.11 0.34 12.89
CA TYR A 199 17.57 0.49 12.96
C TYR A 199 18.20 -0.12 14.21
N ASP A 200 17.47 -0.14 15.32
CA ASP A 200 17.87 -0.79 16.57
C ASP A 200 17.60 -2.31 16.58
N SER A 201 17.22 -2.87 15.44
CA SER A 201 16.79 -4.27 15.25
C SER A 201 15.50 -4.65 15.99
N THR A 202 14.74 -3.70 16.54
CA THR A 202 13.37 -3.98 16.97
C THR A 202 12.48 -4.28 15.77
N ILE A 203 11.47 -5.12 16.00
CA ILE A 203 10.58 -5.62 14.94
C ILE A 203 9.19 -5.09 15.20
N LEU A 204 8.56 -4.53 14.17
CA LEU A 204 7.18 -4.12 14.16
C LEU A 204 6.35 -5.11 13.35
N LEU A 205 5.23 -5.54 13.91
CA LEU A 205 4.17 -6.27 13.23
C LEU A 205 2.94 -5.39 13.18
N THR A 206 2.37 -5.19 12.00
CA THR A 206 1.25 -4.27 11.80
C THR A 206 0.10 -4.91 11.06
N GLY A 207 -1.11 -4.52 11.40
CA GLY A 207 -2.30 -4.95 10.71
C GLY A 207 -3.55 -4.51 11.45
N MET A 208 -4.43 -5.46 11.74
CA MET A 208 -5.73 -5.19 12.36
C MET A 208 -6.05 -6.14 13.50
N LYS A 209 -6.94 -5.68 14.38
CA LYS A 209 -7.52 -6.42 15.50
C LYS A 209 -9.02 -6.23 15.52
N TYR A 210 -9.75 -7.33 15.54
CA TYR A 210 -11.20 -7.33 15.75
C TYR A 210 -11.50 -7.24 17.24
N SER A 211 -12.27 -6.22 17.62
CA SER A 211 -12.73 -6.02 18.98
C SER A 211 -14.05 -5.26 18.98
N SER A 212 -15.02 -5.74 19.78
CA SER A 212 -16.34 -5.10 19.89
C SER A 212 -17.05 -4.92 18.54
N GLY A 213 -17.02 -5.95 17.69
CA GLY A 213 -17.70 -5.92 16.39
C GLY A 213 -16.92 -5.27 15.26
N LYS A 214 -15.69 -4.80 15.51
CA LYS A 214 -14.97 -3.84 14.66
C LYS A 214 -13.48 -4.16 14.53
N TYR A 215 -12.93 -4.14 13.31
CA TYR A 215 -11.50 -4.13 13.05
C TYR A 215 -10.88 -2.77 13.35
N ARG A 216 -9.73 -2.77 14.03
CA ARG A 216 -9.02 -1.55 14.42
C ARG A 216 -7.52 -1.69 14.13
N PRO A 217 -6.80 -0.58 13.84
CA PRO A 217 -5.36 -0.60 13.62
C PRO A 217 -4.64 -1.19 14.82
N TRP A 218 -3.78 -2.18 14.60
CA TRP A 218 -3.06 -2.86 15.66
C TRP A 218 -1.58 -2.99 15.30
N ILE A 219 -0.71 -2.53 16.21
CA ILE A 219 0.74 -2.63 16.07
C ILE A 219 1.30 -3.37 17.28
N ILE A 220 2.18 -4.33 17.01
CA ILE A 220 2.96 -5.05 18.01
C ILE A 220 4.44 -4.74 17.75
N ARG A 221 5.11 -4.13 18.73
CA ARG A 221 6.56 -3.97 18.74
C ARG A 221 7.17 -5.04 19.62
N VAL A 222 8.20 -5.72 19.11
CA VAL A 222 8.97 -6.74 19.85
C VAL A 222 10.46 -6.45 19.71
N ASP A 223 11.26 -7.02 20.62
CA ASP A 223 12.71 -6.97 20.51
C ASP A 223 13.23 -7.80 19.32
N LYS A 224 14.54 -7.73 19.05
CA LYS A 224 15.22 -8.44 17.95
C LYS A 224 15.07 -9.98 17.97
N ASN A 225 14.66 -10.53 19.11
CA ASN A 225 14.44 -11.96 19.34
C ASN A 225 12.95 -12.32 19.40
N GLY A 226 12.05 -11.37 19.09
CA GLY A 226 10.61 -11.58 19.11
C GLY A 226 10.04 -11.70 20.52
N ASN A 227 10.64 -11.09 21.53
CA ASN A 227 10.10 -11.09 22.90
C ASN A 227 9.62 -9.69 23.32
N ASN A 228 9.04 -9.63 24.52
CA ASN A 228 8.62 -8.39 25.18
C ASN A 228 7.63 -7.56 24.35
N PRO A 229 6.48 -8.11 23.93
CA PRO A 229 5.55 -7.41 23.06
C PRO A 229 4.97 -6.16 23.73
N GLN A 230 5.03 -5.06 23.00
CA GLN A 230 4.40 -3.79 23.32
C GLN A 230 3.33 -3.50 22.26
N TYR A 231 2.15 -3.10 22.71
CA TYR A 231 0.99 -2.94 21.84
C TYR A 231 0.65 -1.46 21.68
N LYS A 232 0.38 -1.03 20.44
CA LYS A 232 -0.13 0.30 20.14
C LYS A 232 -1.36 0.20 19.26
N GLN A 233 -2.37 0.98 19.60
CA GLN A 233 -3.62 1.09 18.85
C GLN A 233 -3.91 2.54 18.52
N TYR A 234 -4.45 2.80 17.33
CA TYR A 234 -4.93 4.11 16.95
C TYR A 234 -6.43 4.03 16.67
N THR A 235 -7.24 4.54 17.59
CA THR A 235 -8.70 4.51 17.49
C THR A 235 -9.28 5.90 17.65
N ILE A 236 -10.42 6.12 17.01
CA ILE A 236 -11.33 7.24 17.32
C ILE A 236 -12.74 6.68 17.55
N PRO A 237 -13.63 7.40 18.25
CA PRO A 237 -14.97 6.89 18.58
C PRO A 237 -15.81 6.46 17.37
N SER A 238 -15.69 7.14 16.24
CA SER A 238 -16.46 6.85 15.03
C SER A 238 -15.89 5.72 14.17
N MET A 239 -14.70 5.19 14.50
CA MET A 239 -14.02 4.14 13.73
C MET A 239 -14.89 2.89 13.63
N GLN A 240 -15.12 2.36 12.41
CA GLN A 240 -15.83 1.10 12.21
C GLN A 240 -14.87 -0.01 11.83
N HIS A 241 -14.17 0.07 10.69
CA HIS A 241 -13.10 -0.86 10.33
C HIS A 241 -11.83 -0.13 9.94
N ALA A 242 -10.66 -0.64 10.32
CA ALA A 242 -9.39 -0.08 9.86
C ALA A 242 -8.25 -1.07 10.05
N GLY A 243 -7.24 -0.92 9.20
CA GLY A 243 -5.94 -1.57 9.33
C GLY A 243 -4.81 -0.53 9.32
N VAL A 244 -3.61 -0.97 9.67
CA VAL A 244 -2.40 -0.16 9.54
C VAL A 244 -1.26 -0.98 8.97
N ASP A 245 -0.52 -0.35 8.07
CA ASP A 245 0.80 -0.75 7.63
C ASP A 245 1.82 0.31 8.01
N VAL A 246 3.05 -0.10 8.31
CA VAL A 246 4.15 0.78 8.71
C VAL A 246 5.42 0.44 7.95
N LYS A 247 6.17 1.48 7.55
CA LYS A 247 7.55 1.33 7.05
C LYS A 247 8.49 2.27 7.75
N LYS A 248 9.72 1.80 8.00
CA LYS A 248 10.77 2.62 8.59
C LYS A 248 11.14 3.78 7.69
N ARG A 249 11.53 4.90 8.33
CA ARG A 249 11.89 6.14 7.66
C ARG A 249 13.41 6.38 7.75
N ALA A 250 14.02 6.91 6.69
CA ALA A 250 15.47 7.13 6.61
C ALA A 250 16.04 8.02 7.74
N GLY A 251 15.25 8.96 8.25
CA GLY A 251 15.63 9.86 9.35
C GLY A 251 15.03 9.50 10.70
N GLY A 252 14.71 8.22 10.93
CA GLY A 252 14.08 7.74 12.16
C GLY A 252 12.56 7.92 12.21
N GLY A 253 11.92 7.14 13.09
CA GLY A 253 10.47 6.98 13.12
C GLY A 253 9.97 6.20 11.91
N TYR A 254 8.69 6.38 11.58
CA TYR A 254 8.04 5.56 10.56
C TYR A 254 7.02 6.34 9.73
N TYR A 255 6.71 5.83 8.56
CA TYR A 255 5.47 6.15 7.85
C TYR A 255 4.41 5.13 8.22
N MET A 256 3.16 5.56 8.30
CA MET A 256 2.00 4.69 8.46
C MET A 256 1.01 4.92 7.33
N THR A 257 0.42 3.84 6.84
CA THR A 257 -0.69 3.86 5.89
C THR A 257 -1.82 3.01 6.41
N GLY A 258 -3.02 3.26 5.92
CA GLY A 258 -4.18 2.43 6.25
C GLY A 258 -5.43 2.96 5.58
N PHE A 259 -6.48 2.17 5.69
CA PHE A 259 -7.83 2.60 5.38
C PHE A 259 -8.60 2.75 6.68
N THR A 260 -9.52 3.72 6.70
CA THR A 260 -10.48 3.88 7.77
C THR A 260 -11.85 3.78 7.12
N ASP A 261 -12.55 2.67 7.39
CA ASP A 261 -13.99 2.50 7.23
C ASP A 261 -14.69 3.23 8.39
N SER A 262 -14.64 4.56 8.37
CA SER A 262 -15.38 5.42 9.27
C SER A 262 -15.36 6.87 8.86
N LEU A 263 -16.53 7.49 8.94
CA LEU A 263 -16.70 8.93 9.00
C LEU A 263 -15.90 9.50 10.17
N LEU A 264 -14.83 10.25 9.92
CA LEU A 264 -14.11 10.95 11.00
C LEU A 264 -15.01 12.07 11.53
N GLN A 265 -15.82 12.69 10.66
CA GLN A 265 -17.01 13.52 10.94
C GLN A 265 -18.05 13.35 9.82
N ALA A 266 -19.25 13.92 10.00
CA ALA A 266 -20.34 13.86 9.03
C ALA A 266 -19.94 14.46 7.68
N GLY A 267 -20.10 13.69 6.59
CA GLY A 267 -19.77 14.11 5.22
C GLY A 267 -18.42 13.59 4.68
N ASP A 268 -17.65 12.87 5.48
CA ASP A 268 -16.46 12.14 5.00
C ASP A 268 -16.83 10.96 4.11
N ASP A 269 -15.88 10.50 3.28
CA ASP A 269 -16.02 9.19 2.66
C ASP A 269 -15.85 8.10 3.74
N PRO A 270 -16.77 7.13 3.84
CA PRO A 270 -16.66 6.08 4.83
C PRO A 270 -15.37 5.30 4.66
N GLU A 271 -14.76 5.17 3.48
CA GLU A 271 -13.52 4.41 3.22
C GLU A 271 -12.31 5.35 3.00
N THR A 272 -12.09 6.30 3.91
CA THR A 272 -10.99 7.26 3.75
C THR A 272 -9.63 6.62 4.08
N MET A 273 -8.76 6.62 3.07
CA MET A 273 -7.34 6.29 3.20
C MET A 273 -6.55 7.40 3.90
N TYR A 274 -5.51 7.03 4.64
CA TYR A 274 -4.56 7.99 5.21
C TYR A 274 -3.10 7.61 4.97
N LEU A 275 -2.27 8.65 4.90
CA LEU A 275 -0.82 8.58 5.05
C LEU A 275 -0.47 9.34 6.33
N GLY A 276 0.46 8.82 7.12
CA GLY A 276 0.90 9.45 8.35
C GLY A 276 2.37 9.25 8.62
N ARG A 277 2.89 10.02 9.58
CA ARG A 277 4.22 9.88 10.13
C ARG A 277 4.15 9.63 11.63
N LEU A 278 4.96 8.68 12.07
CA LEU A 278 5.16 8.30 13.46
C LEU A 278 6.58 8.66 13.90
N ASP A 279 6.74 9.01 15.18
CA ASP A 279 8.06 9.03 15.82
C ASP A 279 8.55 7.59 16.14
N SER A 280 9.76 7.46 16.68
CA SER A 280 10.34 6.17 17.08
C SER A 280 9.62 5.47 18.24
N ASN A 281 8.71 6.18 18.92
CA ASN A 281 7.88 5.67 20.01
C ASN A 281 6.44 5.36 19.53
N LEU A 282 6.20 5.38 18.22
CA LEU A 282 4.88 5.15 17.62
C LEU A 282 3.85 6.21 18.07
N ASN A 283 4.27 7.46 18.27
CA ASN A 283 3.35 8.57 18.42
C ASN A 283 3.14 9.24 17.06
N ILE A 284 1.90 9.67 16.79
CA ILE A 284 1.54 10.36 15.55
C ILE A 284 2.20 11.75 15.55
N VAL A 285 3.08 11.98 14.58
CA VAL A 285 3.66 13.31 14.28
C VAL A 285 2.68 14.09 13.42
N TRP A 286 2.20 13.46 12.34
CA TRP A 286 1.12 13.98 11.49
C TRP A 286 0.36 12.84 10.83
N ARG A 287 -0.88 13.12 10.42
CA ARG A 287 -1.70 12.21 9.62
C ARG A 287 -2.52 13.01 8.63
N THR A 288 -2.35 12.73 7.34
CA THR A 288 -3.10 13.35 6.26
C THR A 288 -4.08 12.36 5.69
N PHE A 289 -5.36 12.73 5.75
CA PHE A 289 -6.43 11.98 5.12
C PHE A 289 -6.52 12.34 3.63
N VAL A 290 -6.51 11.30 2.81
CA VAL A 290 -6.75 11.39 1.38
C VAL A 290 -8.22 11.10 1.16
N ASN A 291 -9.07 12.08 1.50
CA ASN A 291 -10.54 11.98 1.51
C ASN A 291 -11.14 11.97 0.10
N SER A 292 -10.66 11.10 -0.79
CA SER A 292 -11.16 11.01 -2.16
C SER A 292 -12.06 9.78 -2.30
N PRO A 293 -13.33 9.92 -2.74
CA PRO A 293 -14.22 8.77 -2.97
C PRO A 293 -13.75 7.86 -4.12
N TYR A 294 -12.68 8.26 -4.79
CA TYR A 294 -12.07 7.51 -5.88
C TYR A 294 -10.84 6.74 -5.43
N LEU A 295 -10.09 7.18 -4.41
CA LEU A 295 -8.87 6.49 -3.97
C LEU A 295 -9.25 5.47 -2.89
N THR A 296 -9.00 4.19 -3.14
CA THR A 296 -9.47 3.13 -2.25
C THR A 296 -8.40 2.70 -1.24
N GLN A 297 -7.13 2.57 -1.66
CA GLN A 297 -6.05 2.08 -0.80
C GLN A 297 -4.65 2.47 -1.28
N ILE A 298 -3.68 2.45 -0.36
CA ILE A 298 -2.23 2.45 -0.64
C ILE A 298 -1.75 1.03 -0.44
N TRP A 299 -1.27 0.40 -1.51
CA TRP A 299 -0.69 -0.94 -1.46
C TRP A 299 0.79 -0.92 -1.10
N ASP A 300 1.52 0.05 -1.61
CA ASP A 300 2.97 0.14 -1.44
C ASP A 300 3.47 1.57 -1.60
N PHE A 301 4.62 1.86 -1.02
CA PHE A 301 5.26 3.17 -1.10
C PHE A 301 6.77 3.11 -0.83
N PHE A 302 7.49 4.15 -1.28
CA PHE A 302 8.88 4.39 -0.93
C PHE A 302 9.15 5.87 -0.65
N GLU A 303 10.11 6.14 0.24
CA GLU A 303 10.62 7.49 0.54
C GLU A 303 11.77 7.84 -0.42
N ARG A 304 11.80 9.09 -0.88
CA ARG A 304 12.93 9.70 -1.60
C ARG A 304 13.83 10.46 -0.62
N GLU A 305 15.06 10.74 -1.01
CA GLU A 305 16.07 11.42 -0.16
C GLU A 305 15.58 12.75 0.45
N ASN A 306 14.74 13.50 -0.26
CA ASN A 306 14.16 14.75 0.22
C ASN A 306 12.96 14.56 1.18
N GLY A 307 12.67 13.33 1.60
CA GLY A 307 11.56 12.96 2.47
C GLY A 307 10.19 12.89 1.79
N SER A 308 10.09 13.17 0.48
CA SER A 308 8.85 12.95 -0.27
C SER A 308 8.56 11.45 -0.42
N VAL A 309 7.29 11.09 -0.47
CA VAL A 309 6.85 9.69 -0.56
C VAL A 309 6.14 9.48 -1.89
N VAL A 310 6.52 8.41 -2.60
CA VAL A 310 5.81 7.93 -3.79
C VAL A 310 5.08 6.65 -3.42
N PHE A 311 3.79 6.55 -3.76
CA PHE A 311 2.93 5.43 -3.40
C PHE A 311 2.05 5.00 -4.56
N CYS A 312 1.59 3.74 -4.53
CA CYS A 312 0.66 3.21 -5.51
C CYS A 312 -0.55 2.56 -4.84
N GLY A 313 -1.59 2.37 -5.63
CA GLY A 313 -2.83 1.81 -5.15
C GLY A 313 -3.86 1.65 -6.26
N ASP A 314 -5.12 1.53 -5.85
CA ASP A 314 -6.25 1.48 -6.76
C ASP A 314 -7.11 2.73 -6.65
N ARG A 315 -7.59 3.18 -7.79
CA ARG A 315 -8.49 4.32 -7.92
C ARG A 315 -9.70 3.93 -8.74
N LYS A 316 -10.89 4.11 -8.19
CA LYS A 316 -12.15 4.00 -8.93
C LYS A 316 -12.24 5.13 -9.95
N ASP A 317 -12.37 4.78 -11.22
CA ASP A 317 -12.59 5.74 -12.29
C ASP A 317 -13.97 6.41 -12.15
N SER A 318 -14.02 7.72 -12.41
CA SER A 318 -15.23 8.52 -12.19
C SER A 318 -16.30 8.32 -13.25
N VAL A 319 -15.94 7.79 -14.42
CA VAL A 319 -16.86 7.58 -15.55
C VAL A 319 -17.36 6.13 -15.57
N THR A 320 -16.44 5.17 -15.52
CA THR A 320 -16.72 3.74 -15.64
C THR A 320 -16.99 3.07 -14.28
N GLY A 321 -16.57 3.70 -13.18
CA GLY A 321 -16.64 3.10 -11.84
C GLY A 321 -15.69 1.92 -11.64
N LYS A 322 -14.77 1.65 -12.58
CA LYS A 322 -13.83 0.53 -12.51
C LYS A 322 -12.54 0.93 -11.79
N PRO A 323 -11.90 0.01 -11.04
CA PRO A 323 -10.62 0.29 -10.41
C PRO A 323 -9.52 0.33 -11.46
N TYR A 324 -8.73 1.41 -11.42
CA TYR A 324 -7.50 1.64 -12.17
C TYR A 324 -6.32 1.69 -11.22
N GLY A 325 -5.13 1.33 -11.72
CA GLY A 325 -3.91 1.54 -10.98
C GLY A 325 -3.61 3.03 -10.88
N TYR A 326 -3.11 3.51 -9.75
CA TYR A 326 -2.58 4.86 -9.65
C TYR A 326 -1.18 4.88 -9.03
N ILE A 327 -0.42 5.91 -9.38
CA ILE A 327 0.82 6.30 -8.70
C ILE A 327 0.63 7.73 -8.23
N ALA A 328 1.05 8.03 -7.02
CA ALA A 328 0.94 9.33 -6.41
C ALA A 328 2.22 9.70 -5.67
N LYS A 329 2.41 11.01 -5.47
CA LYS A 329 3.52 11.57 -4.70
C LYS A 329 3.01 12.57 -3.68
N ALA A 330 3.49 12.47 -2.46
CA ALA A 330 3.30 13.45 -1.40
C ALA A 330 4.65 14.04 -0.95
N ASP A 331 4.64 15.27 -0.43
CA ASP A 331 5.80 15.88 0.22
C ASP A 331 6.09 15.23 1.59
N SER A 332 7.12 15.70 2.28
CA SER A 332 7.54 15.20 3.59
C SER A 332 6.55 15.49 4.74
N ASN A 333 5.56 16.34 4.49
CA ASN A 333 4.46 16.65 5.40
C ASN A 333 3.17 15.89 5.03
N GLY A 334 3.21 15.06 4.00
CA GLY A 334 2.06 14.28 3.54
C GLY A 334 1.10 15.05 2.63
N ASN A 335 1.47 16.24 2.13
CA ASN A 335 0.66 16.96 1.15
C ASN A 335 0.81 16.29 -0.21
N LEU A 336 -0.30 15.90 -0.83
CA LEU A 336 -0.30 15.30 -2.17
C LEU A 336 0.17 16.34 -3.21
N LEU A 337 1.24 16.03 -3.92
CA LEU A 337 1.85 16.86 -4.96
C LEU A 337 1.27 16.54 -6.34
N TRP A 338 1.13 15.24 -6.64
CA TRP A 338 0.53 14.76 -7.88
C TRP A 338 0.04 13.32 -7.72
N TRP A 339 -0.86 12.91 -8.60
CA TRP A 339 -1.22 11.52 -8.82
C TRP A 339 -1.58 11.32 -10.29
N GLN A 340 -1.42 10.09 -10.76
CA GLN A 340 -1.70 9.68 -12.14
C GLN A 340 -2.38 8.32 -12.11
N THR A 341 -3.35 8.13 -13.00
CA THR A 341 -4.02 6.85 -13.21
C THR A 341 -3.55 6.17 -14.48
N TYR A 342 -3.51 4.85 -14.41
CA TYR A 342 -3.11 3.99 -15.50
C TYR A 342 -4.14 2.87 -15.64
N HIS A 343 -4.39 2.46 -16.88
CA HIS A 343 -5.20 1.30 -17.22
C HIS A 343 -4.74 0.75 -18.57
N GLU A 344 -4.92 -0.55 -18.80
CA GLU A 344 -4.84 -1.15 -20.13
C GLU A 344 -6.25 -1.37 -20.70
N TYR A 345 -7.13 -1.89 -19.85
CA TYR A 345 -8.52 -2.19 -20.19
C TYR A 345 -9.44 -1.27 -19.37
N PRO A 346 -9.83 -0.08 -19.89
CA PRO A 346 -10.55 0.93 -19.11
C PRO A 346 -11.94 0.46 -18.63
N GLN A 347 -12.53 -0.54 -19.28
CA GLN A 347 -13.82 -1.09 -18.86
C GLN A 347 -13.68 -2.22 -17.81
N ARG A 348 -12.45 -2.48 -17.35
CA ARG A 348 -12.09 -3.61 -16.49
C ARG A 348 -11.24 -3.18 -15.31
N VAL A 349 -10.90 -4.17 -14.49
CA VAL A 349 -10.13 -4.02 -13.26
C VAL A 349 -8.65 -3.94 -13.60
N ASN A 350 -7.98 -2.91 -13.10
CA ASN A 350 -6.54 -2.73 -13.19
C ASN A 350 -6.07 -2.24 -11.82
N TYR A 351 -5.01 -2.81 -11.28
CA TYR A 351 -4.48 -2.41 -9.98
C TYR A 351 -2.96 -2.47 -9.94
N LEU A 352 -2.36 -1.67 -9.05
CA LEU A 352 -0.92 -1.64 -8.80
C LEU A 352 -0.65 -2.04 -7.36
N SER A 353 0.12 -3.11 -7.18
CA SER A 353 0.45 -3.68 -5.88
C SER A 353 1.77 -3.15 -5.34
N CYS A 354 2.77 -2.89 -6.19
CA CYS A 354 4.13 -2.51 -5.79
C CYS A 354 4.65 -1.30 -6.55
N VAL A 355 5.48 -0.48 -5.90
CA VAL A 355 6.15 0.67 -6.49
C VAL A 355 7.58 0.83 -5.98
N ARG A 356 8.54 1.11 -6.88
CA ARG A 356 9.97 1.27 -6.57
C ARG A 356 10.58 2.44 -7.35
N PRO A 357 11.62 3.10 -6.81
CA PRO A 357 12.45 4.00 -7.60
C PRO A 357 13.27 3.19 -8.61
N THR A 358 13.58 3.80 -9.75
CA THR A 358 14.49 3.25 -10.74
C THR A 358 15.83 3.99 -10.72
N ALA A 359 16.92 3.34 -11.19
CA ALA A 359 18.27 3.91 -11.15
C ALA A 359 18.40 5.26 -11.90
N ASP A 360 17.62 5.46 -12.95
CA ASP A 360 17.49 6.71 -13.72
C ASP A 360 16.59 7.78 -13.05
N GLY A 361 16.17 7.57 -11.80
CA GLY A 361 15.35 8.49 -11.01
C GLY A 361 13.84 8.44 -11.32
N GLY A 362 13.42 7.59 -12.25
CA GLY A 362 12.03 7.28 -12.56
C GLY A 362 11.33 6.42 -11.51
N ILE A 363 10.22 5.80 -11.91
CA ILE A 363 9.39 4.95 -11.05
C ILE A 363 9.02 3.69 -11.82
N ILE A 364 9.14 2.51 -11.18
CA ILE A 364 8.56 1.27 -11.69
C ILE A 364 7.45 0.83 -10.74
N ALA A 365 6.31 0.43 -11.31
CA ALA A 365 5.19 -0.13 -10.59
C ALA A 365 4.75 -1.43 -11.25
N CYS A 366 4.22 -2.36 -10.48
CA CYS A 366 3.66 -3.60 -11.00
C CYS A 366 2.36 -3.98 -10.31
N GLY A 367 1.58 -4.84 -10.97
CA GLY A 367 0.29 -5.30 -10.51
C GLY A 367 -0.38 -6.18 -11.56
N SER A 368 -1.65 -5.93 -11.83
CA SER A 368 -2.42 -6.68 -12.81
C SER A 368 -3.42 -5.86 -13.59
N ALA A 369 -3.70 -6.34 -14.80
CA ALA A 369 -4.80 -5.86 -15.64
C ALA A 369 -5.65 -7.04 -16.11
N PHE A 370 -6.98 -6.90 -16.04
CA PHE A 370 -7.92 -7.93 -16.48
C PHE A 370 -8.42 -7.66 -17.90
N ASP A 371 -8.22 -8.64 -18.81
CA ASP A 371 -8.89 -8.68 -20.10
C ASP A 371 -10.04 -9.70 -20.07
N THR A 372 -11.15 -9.38 -20.70
CA THR A 372 -12.27 -10.33 -20.87
C THR A 372 -12.65 -10.53 -22.33
N LEU A 373 -12.06 -9.79 -23.28
CA LEU A 373 -12.42 -9.89 -24.69
C LEU A 373 -11.97 -11.22 -25.31
N THR A 374 -11.02 -11.91 -24.66
CA THR A 374 -10.46 -13.20 -25.09
C THR A 374 -10.85 -14.39 -24.21
N GLY A 375 -11.65 -14.16 -23.16
CA GLY A 375 -12.02 -15.18 -22.18
C GLY A 375 -11.08 -15.23 -20.97
N GLN A 376 -11.57 -14.72 -19.83
CA GLN A 376 -11.09 -14.96 -18.44
C GLN A 376 -9.63 -14.64 -18.07
N ASN A 377 -8.82 -13.97 -18.87
CA ASN A 377 -7.39 -13.86 -18.56
C ASN A 377 -6.98 -12.52 -17.92
N GLN A 378 -6.46 -12.65 -16.71
CA GLN A 378 -5.73 -11.59 -16.03
C GLN A 378 -4.24 -11.68 -16.39
N ASN A 379 -3.58 -10.55 -16.63
CA ASN A 379 -2.14 -10.54 -16.91
C ASN A 379 -1.36 -9.76 -15.86
N ALA A 380 -0.10 -10.18 -15.68
CA ALA A 380 0.87 -9.39 -14.94
C ALA A 380 1.12 -8.09 -15.69
N TRP A 381 1.11 -6.97 -14.96
CA TRP A 381 1.21 -5.65 -15.55
C TRP A 381 2.35 -4.87 -14.92
N VAL A 382 3.18 -4.26 -15.76
CA VAL A 382 4.33 -3.47 -15.31
C VAL A 382 4.34 -2.13 -16.04
N ILE A 383 4.60 -1.09 -15.27
CA ILE A 383 4.67 0.29 -15.74
C ILE A 383 5.98 0.88 -15.28
N LYS A 384 6.76 1.43 -16.21
CA LYS A 384 7.89 2.30 -15.90
C LYS A 384 7.60 3.70 -16.37
N THR A 385 7.74 4.65 -15.46
CA THR A 385 7.46 6.07 -15.68
C THR A 385 8.67 6.93 -15.37
N ASP A 386 8.63 8.18 -15.83
CA ASP A 386 9.56 9.19 -15.35
C ASP A 386 9.29 9.57 -13.88
N SER A 387 10.13 10.45 -13.33
CA SER A 387 10.00 10.89 -11.93
C SER A 387 8.68 11.60 -11.58
N MET A 388 7.88 11.95 -12.59
CA MET A 388 6.59 12.64 -12.48
C MET A 388 5.41 11.72 -12.79
N GLY A 389 5.64 10.41 -12.98
CA GLY A 389 4.57 9.46 -13.26
C GLY A 389 4.19 9.37 -14.75
N CYS A 390 4.95 9.92 -15.68
CA CYS A 390 4.60 9.75 -17.09
C CYS A 390 5.04 8.41 -17.64
N ALA A 391 4.13 7.63 -18.22
CA ALA A 391 4.46 6.37 -18.89
C ALA A 391 4.64 6.50 -20.43
N LEU A 392 4.04 7.51 -21.07
CA LEU A 392 4.03 7.68 -22.54
C LEU A 392 4.12 9.18 -22.94
N THR A 393 4.13 9.48 -24.25
CA THR A 393 4.48 10.80 -24.84
C THR A 393 3.47 11.94 -24.64
N GLN A 394 2.39 11.74 -23.89
CA GLN A 394 1.38 12.79 -23.60
C GLN A 394 0.90 12.71 -22.16
N CYS A 395 1.84 12.70 -21.21
CA CYS A 395 1.48 12.73 -19.80
C CYS A 395 1.45 14.18 -19.31
N VAL A 396 0.28 14.60 -18.85
CA VAL A 396 0.09 15.83 -18.10
C VAL A 396 0.66 15.58 -16.70
N THR A 397 1.83 16.13 -16.39
CA THR A 397 2.57 15.96 -15.11
C THR A 397 2.06 16.85 -13.97
N SER A 398 1.12 17.75 -14.25
CA SER A 398 0.29 18.34 -13.20
C SER A 398 -0.64 17.26 -12.66
N VAL A 399 -1.13 17.41 -11.41
CA VAL A 399 -2.43 16.83 -11.03
C VAL A 399 -3.33 17.10 -12.23
N ALA A 400 -3.73 16.07 -13.00
CA ALA A 400 -4.40 16.24 -14.29
C ALA A 400 -5.37 17.39 -14.17
N ASP A 401 -5.03 18.53 -14.77
CA ASP A 401 -5.32 19.87 -14.26
C ASP A 401 -6.23 19.88 -13.01
N ALA A 402 -5.69 20.37 -11.87
CA ALA A 402 -6.44 21.45 -11.24
C ALA A 402 -6.83 22.33 -12.43
N HIS A 403 -8.08 22.22 -12.91
CA HIS A 403 -8.59 23.08 -13.96
C HIS A 403 -8.03 24.45 -13.58
N PRO A 404 -7.28 25.16 -14.45
CA PRO A 404 -6.96 26.55 -14.13
C PRO A 404 -8.30 27.12 -13.73
N PHE A 405 -8.41 27.45 -12.44
CA PHE A 405 -9.69 27.54 -11.76
C PHE A 405 -10.66 28.26 -12.69
N ALA A 406 -11.64 27.55 -13.25
CA ALA A 406 -12.63 28.25 -14.06
C ALA A 406 -13.34 29.28 -13.15
N GLU A 407 -13.41 28.95 -11.85
CA GLU A 407 -13.94 29.81 -10.80
C GLU A 407 -12.88 30.10 -9.74
N LYS A 408 -12.46 31.36 -9.69
CA LYS A 408 -11.56 31.92 -8.68
C LYS A 408 -12.13 31.63 -7.28
N VAL A 409 -11.39 30.90 -6.46
CA VAL A 409 -11.73 30.74 -5.04
C VAL A 409 -11.54 32.06 -4.32
N MET A 410 -12.56 32.52 -3.60
CA MET A 410 -12.48 33.72 -2.77
C MET A 410 -13.02 33.44 -1.37
N ILE A 411 -12.20 33.75 -0.36
CA ILE A 411 -12.55 33.70 1.06
C ILE A 411 -12.53 35.14 1.58
N TYR A 412 -13.69 35.68 1.93
CA TYR A 412 -13.81 37.07 2.35
C TYR A 412 -14.97 37.32 3.32
N PRO A 413 -14.86 38.24 4.29
CA PRO A 413 -13.63 38.95 4.64
C PRO A 413 -12.60 38.01 5.28
N ASN A 414 -11.32 38.30 5.07
CA ASN A 414 -10.21 37.63 5.70
C ASN A 414 -9.23 38.74 6.14
N PRO A 415 -9.25 39.17 7.41
CA PRO A 415 -9.79 38.47 8.58
C PRO A 415 -11.33 38.40 8.65
N ALA A 416 -11.85 37.28 9.16
CA ALA A 416 -13.27 37.05 9.44
C ALA A 416 -13.57 37.29 10.93
N LYS A 417 -14.69 37.95 11.26
CA LYS A 417 -15.14 38.14 12.64
C LYS A 417 -16.20 37.11 13.02
N ASP A 418 -17.41 37.32 12.49
CA ASP A 418 -18.56 36.45 12.78
C ASP A 418 -18.85 35.43 11.66
N ARG A 419 -18.36 35.71 10.45
CA ARG A 419 -18.59 34.91 9.24
C ARG A 419 -17.59 35.21 8.14
N PHE A 420 -17.43 34.27 7.23
CA PHE A 420 -16.79 34.48 5.93
C PHE A 420 -17.65 33.91 4.81
N ARG A 421 -17.46 34.43 3.61
CA ARG A 421 -18.05 33.93 2.37
C ARG A 421 -16.99 33.17 1.60
N LEU A 422 -17.40 32.02 1.09
CA LEU A 422 -16.64 31.20 0.17
C LEU A 422 -17.30 31.26 -1.21
N SER A 423 -16.53 31.69 -2.20
CA SER A 423 -16.87 31.53 -3.62
C SER A 423 -16.05 30.39 -4.20
N CYS A 424 -16.68 29.34 -4.74
CA CYS A 424 -16.03 28.20 -5.39
C CYS A 424 -17.03 27.35 -6.20
N GLY A 425 -16.54 26.44 -7.05
CA GLY A 425 -17.40 25.53 -7.84
C GLY A 425 -18.39 24.70 -7.02
N THR A 426 -19.56 24.43 -7.60
CA THR A 426 -20.59 23.56 -6.98
C THR A 426 -20.11 22.11 -6.85
N GLY A 427 -20.60 21.40 -5.83
CA GLY A 427 -20.13 20.07 -5.45
C GLY A 427 -18.73 20.06 -4.79
N THR A 428 -18.18 21.22 -4.43
CA THR A 428 -16.90 21.31 -3.70
C THR A 428 -17.12 21.06 -2.21
N LEU A 429 -16.36 20.14 -1.62
CA LEU A 429 -16.29 19.90 -0.19
C LEU A 429 -15.33 20.92 0.46
N ILE A 430 -15.86 21.89 1.21
CA ILE A 430 -15.03 22.71 2.10
C ILE A 430 -14.77 21.95 3.40
N THR A 431 -13.56 22.10 3.92
CA THR A 431 -13.13 21.61 5.22
C THR A 431 -12.22 22.63 5.89
N VAL A 432 -12.50 23.04 7.13
CA VAL A 432 -11.66 24.00 7.87
C VAL A 432 -10.97 23.31 9.04
N TYR A 433 -9.67 23.53 9.19
CA TYR A 433 -8.84 22.97 10.25
C TYR A 433 -8.19 24.06 11.10
N THR A 434 -7.98 23.79 12.39
CA THR A 434 -7.02 24.53 13.21
C THR A 434 -5.59 24.29 12.72
N LEU A 435 -4.63 25.13 13.13
CA LEU A 435 -3.21 24.87 12.88
C LEU A 435 -2.69 23.55 13.50
N SER A 436 -3.36 23.02 14.53
CA SER A 436 -3.06 21.71 15.11
C SER A 436 -3.64 20.54 14.30
N GLY A 437 -4.31 20.80 13.18
CA GLY A 437 -4.91 19.80 12.30
C GLY A 437 -6.29 19.31 12.76
N SER A 438 -6.91 19.95 13.74
CA SER A 438 -8.27 19.60 14.18
C SER A 438 -9.30 20.23 13.26
N ARG A 439 -10.16 19.43 12.63
CA ARG A 439 -11.23 19.95 11.77
C ARG A 439 -12.35 20.59 12.59
N VAL A 440 -12.69 21.84 12.25
CA VAL A 440 -13.73 22.65 12.90
C VAL A 440 -14.96 22.89 12.03
N TYR A 441 -14.86 22.66 10.72
CA TYR A 441 -15.99 22.84 9.79
C TYR A 441 -15.89 21.93 8.57
N GLN A 442 -17.03 21.51 8.01
CA GLN A 442 -17.11 20.80 6.74
C GLN A 442 -18.48 20.95 6.08
N GLN A 443 -18.54 21.16 4.77
CA GLN A 443 -19.79 21.21 4.01
C GLN A 443 -19.54 20.97 2.52
N VAL A 444 -20.51 20.38 1.81
CA VAL A 444 -20.54 20.40 0.33
C VAL A 444 -21.24 21.67 -0.15
N ILE A 445 -20.55 22.45 -0.96
CA ILE A 445 -21.00 23.72 -1.52
C ILE A 445 -21.87 23.44 -2.74
N ASN A 446 -23.17 23.72 -2.67
CA ASN A 446 -24.11 23.40 -3.75
C ASN A 446 -24.50 24.60 -4.64
N THR A 447 -24.23 25.82 -4.17
CA THR A 447 -24.76 27.06 -4.77
C THR A 447 -23.68 27.95 -5.41
N GLY A 448 -22.41 27.61 -5.26
CA GLY A 448 -21.26 28.36 -5.79
C GLY A 448 -20.77 29.50 -4.90
N ASN A 449 -21.64 30.01 -4.02
CA ASN A 449 -21.32 31.00 -3.00
C ASN A 449 -22.03 30.64 -1.69
N GLU A 450 -21.27 30.35 -0.65
CA GLU A 450 -21.81 29.99 0.67
C GLU A 450 -21.27 30.92 1.75
N GLU A 451 -22.11 31.21 2.73
CA GLU A 451 -21.76 32.00 3.90
C GLU A 451 -21.60 31.07 5.09
N ILE A 452 -20.44 31.13 5.74
CA ILE A 452 -20.05 30.22 6.81
C ILE A 452 -19.83 31.04 8.08
N SER A 453 -20.56 30.69 9.15
CA SER A 453 -20.39 31.30 10.46
C SER A 453 -19.08 30.84 11.10
N THR A 454 -18.35 31.79 11.69
CA THR A 454 -17.18 31.53 12.56
C THR A 454 -17.54 31.64 14.04
N GLU A 455 -18.84 31.70 14.35
CA GLU A 455 -19.33 31.75 15.73
C GLU A 455 -18.86 30.51 16.52
N GLY A 456 -18.30 30.75 17.70
CA GLY A 456 -17.73 29.71 18.56
C GLY A 456 -16.31 29.26 18.18
N TRP A 457 -15.72 29.80 17.11
CA TRP A 457 -14.33 29.50 16.75
C TRP A 457 -13.39 30.37 17.59
N VAL A 458 -12.30 29.79 18.05
CA VAL A 458 -11.28 30.54 18.80
C VAL A 458 -10.54 31.46 17.83
N ARG A 459 -10.25 32.69 18.27
CA ARG A 459 -9.42 33.64 17.51
C ARG A 459 -8.09 33.00 17.10
N GLY A 460 -7.73 33.09 15.83
CA GLY A 460 -6.52 32.47 15.33
C GLY A 460 -6.54 32.15 13.84
N ILE A 461 -5.52 31.40 13.42
CA ILE A 461 -5.33 31.00 12.03
C ILE A 461 -5.93 29.61 11.82
N TYR A 462 -6.64 29.48 10.70
CA TYR A 462 -7.26 28.26 10.22
C TYR A 462 -6.80 27.95 8.80
N LEU A 463 -6.81 26.67 8.46
CA LEU A 463 -6.55 26.16 7.11
C LEU A 463 -7.88 25.73 6.48
N VAL A 464 -8.26 26.37 5.38
CA VAL A 464 -9.48 26.07 4.62
C VAL A 464 -9.09 25.20 3.42
N ARG A 465 -9.36 23.90 3.53
CA ARG A 465 -9.18 22.93 2.45
C ARG A 465 -10.45 22.81 1.63
N LEU A 466 -10.37 23.01 0.32
CA LEU A 466 -11.47 22.86 -0.63
C LEU A 466 -11.16 21.67 -1.51
N GLN A 467 -12.07 20.70 -1.59
CA GLN A 467 -11.92 19.51 -2.42
C GLN A 467 -13.05 19.44 -3.45
N MET A 468 -12.70 19.53 -4.72
CA MET A 468 -13.66 19.52 -5.81
C MET A 468 -14.13 18.10 -6.13
N LYS A 469 -15.28 17.97 -6.79
CA LYS A 469 -15.87 16.70 -7.23
C LYS A 469 -14.92 15.82 -8.07
N GLY A 470 -13.97 16.42 -8.80
CA GLY A 470 -12.94 15.70 -9.56
C GLY A 470 -11.76 15.17 -8.74
N GLY A 471 -11.70 15.45 -7.43
CA GLY A 471 -10.65 15.00 -6.51
C GLY A 471 -9.47 15.97 -6.33
N GLY A 472 -9.43 17.09 -7.06
CA GLY A 472 -8.47 18.17 -6.82
C GLY A 472 -8.78 18.90 -5.50
N PHE A 473 -7.75 19.44 -4.84
CA PHE A 473 -7.94 20.25 -3.64
C PHE A 473 -7.03 21.48 -3.58
N ILE A 474 -7.49 22.54 -2.92
CA ILE A 474 -6.71 23.73 -2.55
C ILE A 474 -6.77 23.92 -1.04
N THR A 475 -5.72 24.51 -0.47
CA THR A 475 -5.71 24.95 0.93
C THR A 475 -5.42 26.44 0.99
N GLU A 476 -6.34 27.19 1.58
CA GLU A 476 -6.22 28.63 1.81
C GLU A 476 -6.10 28.94 3.31
N ARG A 477 -5.52 30.10 3.63
CA ARG A 477 -5.43 30.56 5.01
C ARG A 477 -6.64 31.43 5.36
N LEU A 478 -7.30 31.16 6.48
CA LEU A 478 -8.33 32.02 7.06
C LEU A 478 -7.87 32.53 8.44
N LEU A 479 -7.94 33.84 8.65
CA LEU A 479 -7.72 34.46 9.96
C LEU A 479 -9.08 34.78 10.58
N VAL A 480 -9.31 34.33 11.82
CA VAL A 480 -10.53 34.64 12.60
C VAL A 480 -10.18 35.56 13.76
N GLU A 481 -10.89 36.68 13.86
CA GLU A 481 -10.70 37.78 14.82
C GLU A 481 -11.84 37.94 15.83
#